data_AF-A0A7K4P1J5-F1
#
_entry.id   AF-A0A7K4P1J5-F1
#
_cell.length_a   1.000
_cell.length_b   1.000
_cell.length_c   1.000
_cell.angle_alpha   90.00
_cell.angle_beta   90.00
_cell.angle_gamma   90.00
#
_symmetry.space_group_name_H-M   'P 1'
#
loop_
_entity.id
_entity.type
_entity.pdbx_description
1 polymer ?
#
loop_
_entity_poly.entity_id
_entity_poly.type
_entity_poly.pdbx_seq_one_letter_code
_entity_poly.pdbx_strand_id
1 'polypeptide(L)'
;MGLFDRFTKTFDKFGYDLDGYDKDGYDKKGYTKNGYNKNGYDKNGYDKKGYNKNGYDKKGYNKEEYDKNGYDLDGYNTNGYDKKGYNKNGYNKNGYDKKGYNKDGYDNHGFSFYGIHIDTRINFDKDGYNKKGYNKNGYNKNGYNKNGYDKKGYNKNGYNKNGYDLDGYNKDGYNKDGYNTNGYDCNGYDCNGYDGNGYDKNGYDLDGYDSIGYDKEEYDRLGYNHLGYSKEGYNKEGYTKFNKNKIEVKND
;
A
#
# COMPACT_ATOMS: atom_id res chain seq x y z
N MET A 1 -14.87 37.30 -92.44
CA MET A 1 -14.08 38.09 -91.47
C MET A 1 -14.99 38.38 -90.30
N GLY A 2 -14.81 37.89 -89.09
CA GLY A 2 -13.80 37.02 -88.51
C GLY A 2 -14.41 36.44 -87.22
N LEU A 3 -14.14 35.16 -86.98
CA LEU A 3 -14.44 34.45 -85.75
C LEU A 3 -13.88 35.22 -84.54
N PHE A 4 -14.74 35.79 -83.70
CA PHE A 4 -14.42 36.01 -82.28
C PHE A 4 -14.74 34.71 -81.54
N ASP A 5 -14.04 33.64 -81.91
CA ASP A 5 -14.18 32.35 -81.26
C ASP A 5 -13.02 32.20 -80.27
N ARG A 6 -13.42 32.07 -79.00
CA ARG A 6 -12.63 31.59 -77.86
C ARG A 6 -11.36 32.37 -77.51
N PHE A 7 -11.45 33.14 -76.43
CA PHE A 7 -10.36 33.22 -75.45
C PHE A 7 -10.06 31.80 -74.95
N THR A 8 -9.32 31.02 -75.73
CA THR A 8 -8.67 29.82 -75.23
C THR A 8 -7.68 30.31 -74.19
N LYS A 9 -7.87 29.90 -72.93
CA LYS A 9 -6.82 30.03 -71.92
C LYS A 9 -5.59 29.34 -72.49
N THR A 10 -4.65 30.11 -73.00
CA THR A 10 -3.38 29.59 -73.51
C THR A 10 -2.54 29.24 -72.28
N PHE A 11 -2.21 27.96 -72.16
CA PHE A 11 -1.33 27.47 -71.11
C PHE A 11 0.12 27.50 -71.59
N ASP A 12 1.06 27.82 -70.71
CA ASP A 12 2.49 27.80 -70.98
C ASP A 12 2.99 26.35 -71.20
N LYS A 13 4.28 26.20 -71.53
CA LYS A 13 4.92 24.89 -71.73
C LYS A 13 4.83 23.98 -70.50
N PHE A 14 4.57 24.54 -69.32
CA PHE A 14 4.42 23.81 -68.06
C PHE A 14 2.96 23.59 -67.67
N GLY A 15 1.99 24.01 -68.49
CA GLY A 15 0.56 23.78 -68.28
C GLY A 15 -0.16 24.82 -67.43
N TYR A 16 0.39 26.04 -67.26
CA TYR A 16 -0.21 27.13 -66.46
C TYR A 16 -0.68 28.30 -67.33
N ASP A 17 -1.82 28.91 -67.02
CA ASP A 17 -2.34 30.10 -67.69
C ASP A 17 -1.52 31.36 -67.34
N LEU A 18 -1.85 32.50 -67.95
CA LEU A 18 -1.17 33.78 -67.69
C LEU A 18 -1.27 34.24 -66.22
N ASP A 19 -2.31 33.82 -65.51
CA ASP A 19 -2.48 34.09 -64.07
C ASP A 19 -1.68 33.10 -63.20
N GLY A 20 -1.03 32.10 -63.81
CA GLY A 20 -0.18 31.11 -63.15
C GLY A 20 -0.93 29.88 -62.61
N TYR A 21 -2.12 29.57 -63.13
CA TYR A 21 -2.95 28.43 -62.69
C TYR A 21 -3.06 27.35 -63.77
N ASP A 22 -3.03 26.09 -63.36
CA ASP A 22 -3.23 24.96 -64.26
C ASP A 22 -4.68 24.87 -64.77
N LYS A 23 -4.94 23.90 -65.66
CA LYS A 23 -6.29 23.65 -66.20
C LYS A 23 -7.36 23.35 -65.13
N ASP A 24 -6.94 22.84 -63.97
CA ASP A 24 -7.81 22.50 -62.85
C ASP A 24 -7.94 23.70 -61.88
N GLY A 25 -7.26 24.82 -62.16
CA GLY A 25 -7.34 26.07 -61.42
C GLY A 25 -6.38 26.19 -60.24
N TYR A 26 -5.28 25.42 -60.21
CA TYR A 26 -4.29 25.41 -59.12
C TYR A 26 -2.96 26.05 -59.54
N ASP A 27 -2.37 26.84 -58.64
CA ASP A 27 -1.03 27.41 -58.84
C ASP A 27 0.06 26.32 -58.77
N LYS A 28 1.32 26.68 -59.05
CA LYS A 28 2.47 25.77 -58.95
C LYS A 28 2.67 25.15 -57.55
N LYS A 29 2.05 25.71 -56.52
CA LYS A 29 2.07 25.20 -55.14
C LYS A 29 0.84 24.34 -54.82
N GLY A 30 -0.06 24.13 -55.79
CA GLY A 30 -1.26 23.32 -55.66
C GLY A 30 -2.45 24.04 -54.99
N TYR A 31 -2.51 25.38 -55.03
CA TYR A 31 -3.59 26.17 -54.42
C TYR A 31 -4.38 26.94 -55.47
N THR A 32 -5.71 26.97 -55.32
CA THR A 32 -6.60 27.82 -56.11
C THR A 32 -6.32 29.31 -55.90
N LYS A 33 -6.88 30.17 -56.75
CA LYS A 33 -6.81 31.64 -56.59
C LYS A 33 -7.34 32.14 -55.24
N ASN A 34 -8.28 31.40 -54.65
CA ASN A 34 -8.81 31.68 -53.31
C ASN A 34 -7.94 31.09 -52.19
N GLY A 35 -6.80 30.48 -52.50
CA GLY A 35 -5.80 30.01 -51.54
C GLY A 35 -6.05 28.61 -50.97
N TYR A 36 -6.91 27.78 -51.59
CA TYR A 36 -7.25 26.43 -51.11
C TYR A 36 -6.70 25.33 -52.01
N ASN A 37 -6.17 24.25 -51.42
CA ASN A 37 -5.68 23.08 -52.15
C ASN A 37 -6.83 22.20 -52.68
N LYS A 38 -6.47 21.10 -53.36
CA LYS A 38 -7.45 20.14 -53.92
C LYS A 38 -8.39 19.53 -52.89
N ASN A 39 -7.95 19.42 -51.65
CA ASN A 39 -8.75 18.91 -50.54
C ASN A 39 -9.59 20.01 -49.85
N GLY A 40 -9.53 21.26 -50.35
CA GLY A 40 -10.30 22.38 -49.83
C GLY A 40 -9.70 23.07 -48.61
N TYR A 41 -8.41 22.88 -48.31
CA TYR A 41 -7.72 23.49 -47.16
C TYR A 41 -6.76 24.60 -47.59
N ASP A 42 -6.69 25.67 -46.80
CA ASP A 42 -5.74 26.77 -46.97
C ASP A 42 -4.30 26.32 -46.69
N LYS A 43 -3.34 27.23 -46.86
CA LYS A 43 -1.92 26.97 -46.58
C LYS A 43 -1.63 26.61 -45.12
N ASN A 44 -2.53 26.99 -44.20
CA ASN A 44 -2.44 26.65 -42.79
C ASN A 44 -3.17 25.34 -42.44
N GLY A 45 -3.77 24.67 -43.44
CA GLY A 45 -4.47 23.41 -43.26
C GLY A 45 -5.92 23.54 -42.79
N TYR A 46 -6.58 24.69 -42.97
CA TYR A 46 -7.97 24.93 -42.57
C TYR A 46 -8.92 25.09 -43.77
N ASP A 47 -10.11 24.52 -43.68
CA ASP A 47 -11.14 24.66 -44.69
C ASP A 47 -11.73 26.09 -44.72
N LYS A 48 -12.66 26.33 -45.64
CA LYS A 48 -13.36 27.64 -45.74
C LYS A 48 -14.13 28.03 -44.48
N LYS A 49 -14.49 27.07 -43.63
CA LYS A 49 -15.18 27.29 -42.36
C LYS A 49 -14.20 27.48 -41.20
N GLY A 50 -12.90 27.37 -41.46
CA GLY A 50 -11.85 27.55 -40.47
C GLY A 50 -11.49 26.30 -39.68
N TYR A 51 -11.86 25.09 -40.14
CA TYR A 51 -11.57 23.82 -39.47
C TYR A 51 -10.50 23.02 -40.20
N ASN A 52 -9.60 22.42 -39.43
CA ASN A 52 -8.58 21.52 -39.97
C ASN A 52 -9.19 20.18 -40.40
N LYS A 53 -8.36 19.29 -40.95
CA LYS A 53 -8.79 17.96 -41.41
C LYS A 53 -9.41 17.09 -40.31
N ASN A 54 -9.10 17.36 -39.05
CA ASN A 54 -9.66 16.66 -37.89
C ASN A 54 -10.94 17.34 -37.37
N GLY A 55 -11.43 18.40 -38.03
CA GLY A 55 -12.65 19.11 -37.65
C GLY A 55 -12.48 20.13 -36.52
N TYR A 56 -11.24 20.57 -36.22
CA TYR A 56 -10.97 21.55 -35.17
C TYR A 56 -10.51 22.89 -35.74
N ASP A 57 -10.99 23.98 -35.14
CA ASP A 57 -10.61 25.34 -35.49
C ASP A 57 -9.17 25.66 -35.05
N LYS A 58 -8.72 26.89 -35.30
CA LYS A 58 -7.39 27.37 -34.89
C LYS A 58 -7.18 27.39 -33.37
N LYS A 59 -8.25 27.44 -32.58
CA LYS A 59 -8.22 27.38 -31.12
C LYS A 59 -8.27 25.94 -30.59
N GLY A 60 -8.45 24.95 -31.47
CA GLY A 60 -8.52 23.54 -31.13
C GLY A 60 -9.91 23.04 -30.73
N TYR A 61 -10.97 23.75 -31.13
CA TYR A 61 -12.36 23.40 -30.83
C TYR A 61 -13.11 22.94 -32.07
N ASN A 62 -13.97 21.93 -31.90
CA ASN A 62 -14.83 21.44 -32.97
C ASN A 62 -16.02 22.38 -33.21
N LYS A 63 -16.90 22.01 -34.14
CA LYS A 63 -18.10 22.81 -34.46
C LYS A 63 -19.10 22.92 -33.30
N GLU A 64 -19.04 22.01 -32.35
CA GLU A 64 -19.87 21.99 -31.15
C GLU A 64 -19.18 22.72 -29.98
N GLU A 65 -18.08 23.44 -30.23
CA GLU A 65 -17.29 24.18 -29.25
C GLU A 65 -16.59 23.32 -28.18
N TYR A 66 -16.27 22.06 -28.51
CA TYR A 66 -15.50 21.16 -27.65
C TYR A 66 -14.07 20.95 -28.15
N ASP A 67 -13.11 20.94 -27.21
CA ASP A 67 -11.73 20.60 -27.47
C ASP A 67 -11.57 19.12 -27.85
N LYS A 68 -10.37 18.73 -28.26
CA LYS A 68 -10.03 17.34 -28.58
C LYS A 68 -10.25 16.33 -27.44
N ASN A 69 -10.35 16.80 -26.21
CA ASN A 69 -10.60 15.98 -25.02
C ASN A 69 -12.10 15.97 -24.65
N GLY A 70 -12.96 16.62 -25.44
CA GLY A 70 -14.39 16.69 -25.21
C GLY A 70 -14.82 17.71 -24.15
N TYR A 71 -14.05 18.78 -23.92
CA TYR A 71 -14.41 19.87 -22.99
C TYR A 71 -14.69 21.18 -23.73
N ASP A 72 -15.74 21.87 -23.31
CA ASP A 72 -16.10 23.19 -23.81
C ASP A 72 -15.07 24.26 -23.41
N LEU A 73 -15.28 25.50 -23.86
CA LEU A 73 -14.46 26.65 -23.50
C LEU A 73 -14.41 26.93 -21.99
N ASP A 74 -15.47 26.58 -21.26
CA ASP A 74 -15.56 26.71 -19.80
C ASP A 74 -14.88 25.53 -19.07
N GLY A 75 -14.41 24.52 -19.80
CA GLY A 75 -13.73 23.33 -19.28
C GLY A 75 -14.67 22.22 -18.80
N TYR A 76 -15.91 22.16 -19.29
CA TYR A 76 -16.90 21.14 -18.97
C TYR A 76 -17.15 20.20 -20.15
N ASN A 77 -17.30 18.91 -19.85
CA ASN A 77 -17.65 17.94 -20.86
C ASN A 77 -19.13 18.04 -21.27
N THR A 78 -19.54 17.24 -22.24
CA THR A 78 -20.94 17.18 -22.73
C THR A 78 -21.97 16.82 -21.65
N ASN A 79 -21.55 16.18 -20.56
CA ASN A 79 -22.40 15.90 -19.40
C ASN A 79 -22.41 17.06 -18.37
N GLY A 80 -21.73 18.17 -18.67
CA GLY A 80 -21.64 19.35 -17.82
C GLY A 80 -20.68 19.21 -16.64
N TYR A 81 -19.68 18.32 -16.69
CA TYR A 81 -18.70 18.11 -15.63
C TYR A 81 -17.28 18.52 -16.06
N ASP A 82 -16.56 19.17 -15.17
CA ASP A 82 -15.16 19.52 -15.34
C ASP A 82 -14.26 18.27 -15.34
N LYS A 83 -12.97 18.46 -15.61
CA LYS A 83 -11.96 17.38 -15.57
C LYS A 83 -11.85 16.67 -14.21
N LYS A 84 -12.33 17.31 -13.13
CA LYS A 84 -12.36 16.74 -11.78
C LYS A 84 -13.71 16.06 -11.47
N GLY A 85 -14.64 16.05 -12.41
CA GLY A 85 -15.95 15.42 -12.28
C GLY A 85 -16.99 16.27 -11.53
N TYR A 86 -16.83 17.59 -11.49
CA TYR A 86 -17.76 18.52 -10.84
C TYR A 86 -18.46 19.41 -11.85
N ASN A 87 -19.76 19.65 -11.65
CA ASN A 87 -20.54 20.54 -12.50
C ASN A 87 -20.26 22.02 -12.18
N LYS A 88 -20.87 22.94 -12.95
CA LYS A 88 -20.73 24.40 -12.75
C LYS A 88 -21.10 24.86 -11.34
N ASN A 89 -21.98 24.12 -10.65
CA ASN A 89 -22.37 24.38 -9.27
C ASN A 89 -21.42 23.76 -8.23
N GLY A 90 -20.34 23.09 -8.67
CA GLY A 90 -19.35 22.48 -7.80
C GLY A 90 -19.72 21.12 -7.24
N TYR A 91 -20.72 20.42 -7.79
CA TYR A 91 -21.19 19.11 -7.35
C TYR A 91 -20.82 18.01 -8.34
N ASN A 92 -20.43 16.85 -7.84
CA ASN A 92 -20.18 15.67 -8.64
C ASN A 92 -21.48 15.02 -9.13
N LYS A 93 -21.35 13.96 -9.94
CA LYS A 93 -22.50 13.22 -10.49
C LYS A 93 -23.45 12.62 -9.44
N ASN A 94 -22.98 12.44 -8.21
CA ASN A 94 -23.77 11.93 -7.10
C ASN A 94 -24.39 13.09 -6.28
N GLY A 95 -24.21 14.33 -6.70
CA GLY A 95 -24.75 15.52 -6.03
C GLY A 95 -23.93 15.99 -4.82
N TYR A 96 -22.66 15.60 -4.68
CA TYR A 96 -21.79 16.01 -3.57
C TYR A 96 -20.70 16.98 -4.02
N ASP A 97 -20.45 18.00 -3.20
CA ASP A 97 -19.39 18.96 -3.39
C ASP A 97 -17.99 18.35 -3.15
N LYS A 98 -16.95 19.15 -3.34
CA LYS A 98 -15.55 18.72 -3.11
C LYS A 98 -15.26 18.33 -1.66
N LYS A 99 -16.09 18.74 -0.70
CA LYS A 99 -15.99 18.39 0.72
C LYS A 99 -16.83 17.15 1.06
N GLY A 100 -17.55 16.59 0.09
CA GLY A 100 -18.38 15.41 0.25
C GLY A 100 -19.78 15.69 0.80
N TYR A 101 -20.29 16.92 0.68
CA TYR A 101 -21.64 17.30 1.14
C TYR A 101 -22.56 17.59 -0.02
N ASN A 102 -23.83 17.19 0.11
CA ASN A 102 -24.87 17.54 -0.84
C ASN A 102 -25.30 19.00 -0.68
N LYS A 103 -26.22 19.45 -1.53
CA LYS A 103 -26.73 20.82 -1.52
C LYS A 103 -27.38 21.24 -0.20
N ASP A 104 -27.90 20.27 0.56
CA ASP A 104 -28.50 20.47 1.88
C ASP A 104 -27.46 20.43 3.02
N GLY A 105 -26.18 20.24 2.69
CA GLY A 105 -25.08 20.25 3.65
C GLY A 105 -24.83 18.92 4.37
N TYR A 106 -25.32 17.80 3.84
CA TYR A 106 -25.18 16.45 4.42
C TYR A 106 -24.26 15.57 3.57
N ASP A 107 -23.44 14.74 4.22
CA ASP A 107 -22.62 13.74 3.55
C ASP A 107 -23.44 12.54 3.08
N ASN A 108 -22.77 11.58 2.45
CA ASN A 108 -23.40 10.37 1.92
C ASN A 108 -23.93 9.40 2.99
N HIS A 109 -23.64 9.64 4.26
CA HIS A 109 -24.20 8.94 5.41
C HIS A 109 -25.28 9.77 6.12
N GLY A 110 -25.70 10.89 5.52
CA GLY A 110 -26.74 11.74 6.08
C GLY A 110 -26.27 12.63 7.24
N PHE A 111 -24.96 12.82 7.46
CA PHE A 111 -24.46 13.70 8.51
C PHE A 111 -24.07 15.07 7.98
N SER A 112 -24.47 16.12 8.70
CA SER A 112 -24.05 17.47 8.42
C SER A 112 -22.56 17.69 8.68
N PHE A 113 -22.05 18.87 8.31
CA PHE A 113 -20.69 19.28 8.69
C PHE A 113 -20.45 19.18 10.21
N TYR A 114 -21.44 19.60 11.02
CA TYR A 114 -21.41 19.52 12.48
C TYR A 114 -21.68 18.11 13.03
N GLY A 115 -21.87 17.12 12.16
CA GLY A 115 -22.10 15.73 12.54
C GLY A 115 -23.51 15.47 13.07
N ILE A 116 -24.50 16.28 12.70
CA ILE A 116 -25.92 16.04 12.99
C ILE A 116 -26.52 15.22 11.86
N HIS A 117 -27.17 14.10 12.17
CA HIS A 117 -27.80 13.23 11.18
C HIS A 117 -29.15 13.79 10.74
N ILE A 118 -29.43 13.71 9.44
CA ILE A 118 -30.61 14.29 8.79
C ILE A 118 -31.92 13.76 9.37
N ASP A 119 -31.99 12.46 9.66
CA ASP A 119 -33.23 11.83 10.13
C ASP A 119 -33.45 12.00 11.63
N THR A 120 -32.41 11.84 12.44
CA THR A 120 -32.53 11.76 13.91
C THR A 120 -32.37 13.11 14.58
N ARG A 121 -31.84 14.11 13.85
CA ARG A 121 -31.57 15.47 14.34
C ARG A 121 -30.61 15.53 15.54
N ILE A 122 -29.84 14.46 15.75
CA ILE A 122 -28.80 14.34 16.78
C ILE A 122 -27.50 13.83 16.14
N ASN A 123 -26.43 13.70 16.92
CA ASN A 123 -25.12 13.28 16.43
C ASN A 123 -24.98 11.79 16.06
N PHE A 124 -26.08 11.04 16.02
CA PHE A 124 -26.11 9.61 15.77
C PHE A 124 -27.14 9.29 14.69
N ASP A 125 -26.84 8.36 13.79
CA ASP A 125 -27.79 7.81 12.83
C ASP A 125 -28.85 6.93 13.52
N LYS A 126 -29.75 6.35 12.72
CA LYS A 126 -30.80 5.44 13.21
C LYS A 126 -30.23 4.16 13.84
N ASP A 127 -29.04 3.75 13.44
CA ASP A 127 -28.32 2.59 14.00
C ASP A 127 -27.58 2.95 15.30
N GLY A 128 -27.58 4.23 15.70
CA GLY A 128 -26.93 4.73 16.90
C GLY A 128 -25.44 5.01 16.76
N TYR A 129 -24.92 5.16 15.53
CA TYR A 129 -23.52 5.49 15.25
C TYR A 129 -23.37 6.94 14.80
N ASN A 130 -22.30 7.61 15.22
CA ASN A 130 -22.00 8.97 14.79
C ASN A 130 -21.35 8.99 13.40
N LYS A 131 -21.11 10.20 12.88
CA LYS A 131 -20.40 10.43 11.60
C LYS A 131 -19.06 9.69 11.46
N LYS A 132 -18.36 9.41 12.57
CA LYS A 132 -17.09 8.67 12.58
C LYS A 132 -17.30 7.14 12.68
N GLY A 133 -18.54 6.68 12.70
CA GLY A 133 -18.92 5.28 12.81
C GLY A 133 -18.85 4.71 14.23
N TYR A 134 -18.93 5.54 15.28
CA TYR A 134 -18.90 5.08 16.68
C TYR A 134 -20.21 5.34 17.40
N ASN A 135 -20.66 4.37 18.18
CA ASN A 135 -21.83 4.51 19.04
C ASN A 135 -21.57 5.43 20.23
N LYS A 136 -22.61 5.66 21.05
CA LYS A 136 -22.52 6.51 22.26
C LYS A 136 -21.44 6.05 23.26
N ASN A 137 -21.12 4.75 23.27
CA ASN A 137 -20.07 4.17 24.11
C ASN A 137 -18.68 4.24 23.46
N GLY A 138 -18.55 4.83 22.26
CA GLY A 138 -17.29 4.99 21.56
C GLY A 138 -16.82 3.76 20.79
N TYR A 139 -17.70 2.79 20.49
CA TYR A 139 -17.39 1.56 19.75
C TYR A 139 -18.01 1.56 18.36
N ASN A 140 -17.28 1.05 17.36
CA ASN A 140 -17.78 0.87 16.01
C ASN A 140 -18.72 -0.34 15.88
N LYS A 141 -19.27 -0.57 14.69
CA LYS A 141 -20.17 -1.71 14.40
C LYS A 141 -19.55 -3.08 14.71
N ASN A 142 -18.22 -3.18 14.71
CA ASN A 142 -17.48 -4.39 15.07
C ASN A 142 -17.14 -4.49 16.56
N GLY A 143 -17.59 -3.54 17.39
CA GLY A 143 -17.34 -3.54 18.82
C GLY A 143 -15.98 -3.00 19.26
N TYR A 144 -15.24 -2.30 18.39
CA TYR A 144 -13.92 -1.73 18.70
C TYR A 144 -13.96 -0.22 18.81
N ASN A 145 -13.22 0.33 19.77
CA ASN A 145 -13.07 1.76 19.95
C ASN A 145 -12.12 2.36 18.90
N LYS A 146 -11.92 3.69 18.96
CA LYS A 146 -11.03 4.41 18.03
C LYS A 146 -9.59 3.90 18.02
N ASN A 147 -9.13 3.32 19.12
CA ASN A 147 -7.80 2.76 19.26
C ASN A 147 -7.73 1.28 18.81
N GLY A 148 -8.84 0.71 18.33
CA GLY A 148 -8.91 -0.66 17.84
C GLY A 148 -9.08 -1.70 18.95
N TYR A 149 -9.52 -1.32 20.16
CA TYR A 149 -9.73 -2.24 21.28
C TYR A 149 -11.22 -2.40 21.59
N ASP A 150 -11.61 -3.62 21.92
CA ASP A 150 -12.96 -3.96 22.34
C ASP A 150 -13.27 -3.42 23.75
N LYS A 151 -14.45 -3.78 24.29
CA LYS A 151 -14.86 -3.37 25.63
C LYS A 151 -13.98 -3.96 26.74
N LYS A 152 -13.34 -5.10 26.50
CA LYS A 152 -12.42 -5.76 27.43
C LYS A 152 -10.98 -5.22 27.30
N GLY A 153 -10.71 -4.36 26.32
CA GLY A 153 -9.39 -3.77 26.11
C GLY A 153 -8.49 -4.58 25.18
N TYR A 154 -9.04 -5.47 24.35
CA TYR A 154 -8.30 -6.34 23.43
C TYR A 154 -8.55 -5.95 21.97
N ASN A 155 -7.50 -5.99 21.17
CA ASN A 155 -7.59 -5.73 19.73
C ASN A 155 -8.20 -6.92 19.00
N LYS A 156 -8.37 -6.80 17.67
CA LYS A 156 -8.94 -7.86 16.83
C LYS A 156 -8.18 -9.19 16.90
N ASN A 157 -6.89 -9.15 17.24
CA ASN A 157 -6.04 -10.32 17.38
C ASN A 157 -6.03 -10.88 18.81
N GLY A 158 -6.85 -10.33 19.72
CA GLY A 158 -6.95 -10.78 21.10
C GLY A 158 -5.87 -10.24 22.03
N TYR A 159 -5.09 -9.22 21.63
CA TYR A 159 -4.04 -8.63 22.48
C TYR A 159 -4.43 -7.27 23.04
N ASN A 160 -4.09 -7.02 24.30
CA ASN A 160 -4.28 -5.75 24.96
C ASN A 160 -3.26 -4.69 24.49
N LYS A 161 -3.36 -3.48 25.03
CA LYS A 161 -2.47 -2.37 24.67
C LYS A 161 -0.98 -2.65 24.93
N ASN A 162 -0.67 -3.54 25.87
CA ASN A 162 0.69 -3.95 26.20
C ASN A 162 1.16 -5.14 25.36
N GLY A 163 0.34 -5.64 24.43
CA GLY A 163 0.68 -6.75 23.55
C GLY A 163 0.46 -8.13 24.15
N TYR A 164 -0.27 -8.25 25.27
CA TYR A 164 -0.57 -9.54 25.91
C TYR A 164 -2.03 -9.94 25.70
N ASP A 165 -2.26 -11.23 25.50
CA ASP A 165 -3.59 -11.80 25.35
C ASP A 165 -4.33 -11.89 26.70
N LEU A 166 -5.48 -12.57 26.70
CA LEU A 166 -6.29 -12.74 27.90
C LEU A 166 -5.58 -13.60 28.97
N ASP A 167 -4.73 -14.53 28.53
CA ASP A 167 -3.98 -15.44 29.38
C ASP A 167 -2.65 -14.81 29.86
N GLY A 168 -2.33 -13.61 29.38
CA GLY A 168 -1.15 -12.85 29.80
C GLY A 168 0.10 -13.11 28.96
N TYR A 169 -0.04 -13.73 27.78
CA TYR A 169 1.06 -14.06 26.87
C TYR A 169 1.09 -13.12 25.66
N ASN A 170 2.30 -12.77 25.23
CA ASN A 170 2.53 -11.96 24.05
C ASN A 170 2.36 -12.79 22.77
N LYS A 171 2.55 -12.15 21.62
CA LYS A 171 2.42 -12.83 20.31
C LYS A 171 3.41 -13.98 20.12
N ASP A 172 4.56 -13.92 20.78
CA ASP A 172 5.60 -14.95 20.73
C ASP A 172 5.37 -16.05 21.79
N GLY A 173 4.27 -15.96 22.56
CA GLY A 173 3.88 -16.94 23.56
C GLY A 173 4.54 -16.75 24.93
N TYR A 174 5.11 -15.57 25.22
CA TYR A 174 5.79 -15.27 26.50
C TYR A 174 5.01 -14.25 27.34
N ASN A 175 4.97 -14.48 28.65
CA ASN A 175 4.36 -13.57 29.61
C ASN A 175 5.26 -12.34 29.87
N LYS A 176 4.79 -11.45 30.76
CA LYS A 176 5.52 -10.22 31.09
C LYS A 176 6.90 -10.46 31.72
N ASP A 177 7.07 -11.59 32.39
CA ASP A 177 8.32 -12.00 33.01
C ASP A 177 9.25 -12.74 32.02
N GLY A 178 8.80 -12.93 30.78
CA GLY A 178 9.58 -13.55 29.71
C GLY A 178 9.41 -15.06 29.57
N TYR A 179 8.47 -15.69 30.29
CA TYR A 179 8.25 -17.14 30.29
C TYR A 179 7.03 -17.56 29.46
N ASN A 180 7.13 -18.69 28.77
CA ASN A 180 6.05 -19.28 27.99
C ASN A 180 5.05 -20.06 28.87
N THR A 181 4.03 -20.66 28.24
CA THR A 181 2.99 -21.45 28.95
C THR A 181 3.54 -22.64 29.73
N ASN A 182 4.71 -23.15 29.35
CA ASN A 182 5.39 -24.24 30.03
C ASN A 182 6.38 -23.76 31.11
N GLY A 183 6.47 -22.45 31.33
CA GLY A 183 7.37 -21.86 32.32
C GLY A 183 8.80 -21.61 31.84
N TYR A 184 9.10 -21.75 30.54
CA TYR A 184 10.44 -21.53 29.96
C TYR A 184 10.59 -20.14 29.32
N ASP A 185 11.74 -19.51 29.51
CA ASP A 185 12.11 -18.23 28.93
C ASP A 185 12.38 -18.34 27.41
N CYS A 186 12.68 -17.21 26.77
CA CYS A 186 12.96 -17.19 25.33
C CYS A 186 14.23 -17.95 24.91
N ASN A 187 15.08 -18.33 25.86
CA ASN A 187 16.27 -19.14 25.65
C ASN A 187 16.01 -20.63 25.94
N GLY A 188 14.81 -20.98 26.38
CA GLY A 188 14.41 -22.35 26.70
C GLY A 188 14.67 -22.78 28.14
N TYR A 189 14.97 -21.87 29.07
CA TYR A 189 15.22 -22.16 30.49
C TYR A 189 14.02 -21.83 31.38
N ASP A 190 13.70 -22.69 32.32
CA ASP A 190 12.60 -22.50 33.26
C ASP A 190 12.87 -21.33 34.22
N CYS A 191 11.92 -21.04 35.11
CA CYS A 191 12.09 -20.00 36.12
C CYS A 191 13.22 -20.27 37.13
N ASN A 192 13.71 -21.51 37.22
CA ASN A 192 14.85 -21.90 38.04
C ASN A 192 16.18 -21.85 37.28
N GLY A 193 16.15 -21.57 35.98
CA GLY A 193 17.33 -21.46 35.13
C GLY A 193 17.79 -22.77 34.49
N TYR A 194 16.91 -23.77 34.37
CA TYR A 194 17.19 -25.07 33.75
C TYR A 194 16.42 -25.27 32.44
N ASP A 195 17.07 -25.81 31.42
CA ASP A 195 16.47 -26.03 30.11
C ASP A 195 15.39 -27.14 30.14
N GLY A 196 14.76 -27.40 28.99
CA GLY A 196 13.79 -28.49 28.85
C GLY A 196 14.32 -29.89 29.19
N ASN A 197 15.64 -30.07 29.25
CA ASN A 197 16.30 -31.32 29.61
C ASN A 197 16.79 -31.32 31.08
N GLY A 198 16.58 -30.23 31.82
CA GLY A 198 16.98 -30.09 33.21
C GLY A 198 18.40 -29.59 33.43
N TYR A 199 19.06 -28.96 32.45
CA TYR A 199 20.43 -28.44 32.56
C TYR A 199 20.47 -26.90 32.59
N ASP A 200 21.33 -26.32 33.42
CA ASP A 200 21.56 -24.89 33.51
C ASP A 200 22.32 -24.36 32.28
N LYS A 201 22.50 -23.03 32.20
CA LYS A 201 23.25 -22.38 31.11
C LYS A 201 24.71 -22.84 30.95
N ASN A 202 25.27 -23.48 31.98
CA ASN A 202 26.62 -24.02 31.97
C ASN A 202 26.62 -25.52 31.61
N GLY A 203 25.44 -26.10 31.35
CA GLY A 203 25.26 -27.50 30.98
C GLY A 203 25.13 -28.46 32.15
N TYR A 204 24.86 -27.99 33.38
CA TYR A 204 24.77 -28.83 34.59
C TYR A 204 23.34 -28.93 35.14
N ASP A 205 22.94 -30.12 35.55
CA ASP A 205 21.65 -30.38 36.17
C ASP A 205 21.55 -29.79 37.60
N LEU A 206 20.37 -29.95 38.23
CA LEU A 206 20.13 -29.53 39.62
C LEU A 206 21.09 -30.17 40.63
N ASP A 207 21.60 -31.38 40.33
CA ASP A 207 22.57 -32.10 41.17
C ASP A 207 24.01 -31.62 40.91
N GLY A 208 24.24 -30.78 39.89
CA GLY A 208 25.54 -30.24 39.50
C GLY A 208 26.32 -31.10 38.51
N TYR A 209 25.67 -32.00 37.76
CA TYR A 209 26.29 -32.88 36.76
C TYR A 209 25.87 -32.53 35.34
N ASP A 210 26.81 -32.65 34.40
CA ASP A 210 26.57 -32.37 32.99
C ASP A 210 25.77 -33.48 32.29
N SER A 211 25.47 -33.28 31.01
CA SER A 211 24.74 -34.25 30.18
C SER A 211 25.40 -35.63 30.04
N ILE A 212 26.70 -35.74 30.34
CA ILE A 212 27.47 -36.99 30.32
C ILE A 212 27.75 -37.54 31.73
N GLY A 213 27.23 -36.89 32.77
CA GLY A 213 27.23 -37.34 34.16
C GLY A 213 28.42 -36.88 35.00
N TYR A 214 29.15 -35.83 34.60
CA TYR A 214 30.32 -35.29 35.30
C TYR A 214 30.06 -33.90 35.90
N ASP A 215 30.62 -33.62 37.06
CA ASP A 215 30.56 -32.31 37.70
C ASP A 215 31.50 -31.28 37.04
N LYS A 216 31.47 -30.04 37.55
CA LYS A 216 32.36 -28.94 37.08
C LYS A 216 33.85 -29.21 37.24
N GLU A 217 34.21 -30.19 38.07
CA GLU A 217 35.58 -30.60 38.31
C GLU A 217 35.95 -31.88 37.52
N GLU A 218 35.11 -32.28 36.55
CA GLU A 218 35.27 -33.46 35.70
C GLU A 218 35.16 -34.79 36.46
N TYR A 219 34.40 -34.88 37.56
CA TYR A 219 34.14 -36.12 38.30
C TYR A 219 32.70 -36.63 38.17
N ASP A 220 32.55 -37.93 37.97
CA ASP A 220 31.24 -38.59 37.93
C ASP A 220 30.53 -38.56 39.29
N ARG A 221 29.25 -38.97 39.32
CA ARG A 221 28.46 -39.10 40.57
C ARG A 221 29.09 -40.03 41.63
N LEU A 222 30.08 -40.84 41.26
CA LEU A 222 30.83 -41.73 42.15
C LEU A 222 32.19 -41.13 42.58
N GLY A 223 32.52 -39.92 42.12
CA GLY A 223 33.75 -39.21 42.44
C GLY A 223 34.96 -39.62 41.60
N TYR A 224 34.79 -40.16 40.38
CA TYR A 224 35.88 -40.56 39.46
C TYR A 224 35.90 -39.69 38.19
N ASN A 225 37.10 -39.30 37.76
CA ASN A 225 37.28 -38.53 36.53
C ASN A 225 37.08 -39.37 35.27
N HIS A 226 37.16 -38.74 34.10
CA HIS A 226 37.00 -39.42 32.81
C HIS A 226 38.03 -40.54 32.53
N LEU A 227 39.14 -40.58 33.28
CA LEU A 227 40.14 -41.65 33.24
C LEU A 227 39.84 -42.78 34.25
N GLY A 228 38.77 -42.66 35.02
CA GLY A 228 38.36 -43.59 36.05
C GLY A 228 39.09 -43.42 37.38
N TYR A 229 39.73 -42.27 37.66
CA TYR A 229 40.47 -42.01 38.90
C TYR A 229 39.78 -40.94 39.76
N SER A 230 39.76 -41.17 41.07
CA SER A 230 39.25 -40.21 42.07
C SER A 230 40.12 -38.96 42.18
N LYS A 231 39.64 -37.92 42.88
CA LYS A 231 40.43 -36.72 43.24
C LYS A 231 41.75 -37.06 43.92
N GLU A 232 41.80 -38.18 44.64
CA GLU A 232 43.00 -38.69 45.29
C GLU A 232 43.96 -39.43 44.33
N GLY A 233 43.58 -39.60 43.05
CA GLY A 233 44.38 -40.27 42.03
C GLY A 233 44.24 -41.78 41.98
N TYR A 234 43.20 -42.37 42.58
CA TYR A 234 42.98 -43.83 42.63
C TYR A 234 41.76 -44.27 41.80
N ASN A 235 41.89 -45.37 41.07
CA ASN A 235 40.79 -45.98 40.33
C ASN A 235 39.79 -46.68 41.27
N LYS A 236 38.70 -47.22 40.72
CA LYS A 236 37.67 -47.96 41.48
C LYS A 236 38.23 -49.15 42.27
N GLU A 237 39.36 -49.69 41.84
CA GLU A 237 40.06 -50.81 42.49
C GLU A 237 41.12 -50.35 43.52
N GLY A 238 41.32 -49.03 43.69
CA GLY A 238 42.29 -48.47 44.64
C GLY A 238 43.72 -48.28 44.11
N TYR A 239 43.94 -48.37 42.79
CA TYR A 239 45.24 -48.22 42.15
C TYR A 239 45.41 -46.86 41.49
N THR A 240 46.63 -46.31 41.54
CA THR A 240 47.02 -45.12 40.78
C THR A 240 47.25 -45.41 39.30
N LYS A 241 47.35 -44.37 38.47
CA LYS A 241 47.68 -44.48 37.04
C LYS A 241 49.01 -45.18 36.73
N PHE A 242 49.84 -45.41 37.74
CA PHE A 242 51.12 -46.11 37.66
C PHE A 242 51.06 -47.52 38.27
N ASN A 243 49.86 -48.09 38.45
CA ASN A 243 49.61 -49.40 39.09
C ASN A 243 50.13 -49.51 40.53
N LYS A 244 50.30 -48.39 41.24
CA LYS A 244 50.62 -48.39 42.68
C LYS A 244 49.34 -48.37 43.51
N ASN A 245 49.22 -49.23 44.51
CA ASN A 245 48.07 -49.22 45.44
C ASN A 245 48.26 -48.13 46.52
N LYS A 246 47.19 -47.66 47.16
CA LYS A 246 47.18 -46.62 48.22
C LYS A 246 48.12 -46.90 49.40
N ILE A 247 48.49 -48.17 49.61
CA ILE A 247 49.46 -48.61 50.62
C ILE A 247 50.91 -48.38 50.16
N GLU A 248 51.19 -48.59 48.86
CA GLU A 248 52.54 -48.46 48.29
C GLU A 248 52.96 -47.00 48.16
N VAL A 249 52.02 -46.11 47.83
CA VAL A 249 52.30 -44.66 47.67
C VAL A 249 52.58 -43.95 48.99
N LYS A 250 52.09 -44.47 50.13
CA LYS A 250 52.36 -43.89 51.46
C LYS A 250 53.75 -44.20 52.00
N ASN A 251 54.46 -45.14 51.38
CA ASN A 251 55.76 -45.62 51.82
C ASN A 251 56.92 -45.10 50.96
N ASP A 252 56.62 -44.27 49.95
CA ASP A 252 57.57 -43.47 49.17
C ASP A 252 57.58 -42.01 49.68
#